data_AF-A0A2S7T501-F1
#
_entry.id   AF-A0A2S7T501-F1
#
_cell.length_a   1.000
_cell.length_b   1.000
_cell.length_c   1.000
_cell.angle_alpha   90.00
_cell.angle_beta   90.00
_cell.angle_gamma   90.00
#
_symmetry.space_group_name_H-M   'P 1'
#
loop_
_entity.id
_entity.type
_entity.pdbx_description
1 polymer ?
#
loop_
_entity_poly.entity_id
_entity_poly.type
_entity_poly.pdbx_seq_one_letter_code
_entity_poly.pdbx_strand_id
1 'polypeptide(L)'
;MPHRRLIKGSYSEEDGKLHLHSEIKDRSSHKTLKVIEVDVPVEEMSNGVKQLTERVLGWLAREDKKELNLEQNPISYRAFLHLEKAKEFYHDSSIFMGELEKALEIDPDYFEPKILRVGYYFNLQDLDRADSCLRELENSIEKWDSRQKNLILLYRSLLQLDYASAYQHMKEEYFLAPRDLQTNSSVMSMALFYVNKPSDIEAYFEQIPMSKEEIRQSDFCRDRLYLRAWSQVLNKQFHAALDLLRPHIQLLDIAV
;
A
#
# COMPACT_ATOMS: atom_id res chain seq x y z
N MET A 1 -2.43 -21.80 10.88
CA MET A 1 -1.74 -22.95 10.25
C MET A 1 -1.40 -22.56 8.82
N PRO A 2 -0.23 -22.92 8.27
CA PRO A 2 0.05 -22.63 6.87
C PRO A 2 -0.99 -23.39 6.02
N HIS A 3 -1.81 -22.64 5.29
CA HIS A 3 -2.77 -23.22 4.35
C HIS A 3 -1.99 -24.10 3.38
N ARG A 4 -2.22 -25.41 3.39
CA ARG A 4 -1.71 -26.26 2.31
C ARG A 4 -2.50 -25.88 1.07
N ARG A 5 -1.81 -25.36 0.05
CA ARG A 5 -2.44 -24.92 -1.20
C ARG A 5 -2.33 -26.03 -2.24
N LEU A 6 -3.33 -26.14 -3.10
CA LEU A 6 -3.31 -26.97 -4.30
C LEU A 6 -3.46 -26.05 -5.50
N ILE A 7 -2.48 -26.06 -6.40
CA ILE A 7 -2.49 -25.27 -7.63
C ILE A 7 -2.68 -26.24 -8.78
N LYS A 8 -3.70 -26.00 -9.61
CA LYS A 8 -3.96 -26.77 -10.83
C LYS A 8 -3.93 -25.83 -12.02
N GLY A 9 -3.30 -26.26 -13.10
CA GLY A 9 -3.36 -25.60 -14.40
C GLY A 9 -4.17 -26.43 -15.37
N SER A 10 -4.93 -25.77 -16.24
CA SER A 10 -5.63 -26.37 -17.38
C SER A 10 -5.50 -25.46 -18.59
N TYR A 11 -5.55 -26.05 -19.77
CA TYR A 11 -5.39 -25.34 -21.03
C TYR A 11 -6.42 -25.86 -22.02
N SER A 12 -7.03 -24.96 -22.78
CA SER A 12 -7.93 -25.29 -23.89
C SER A 12 -7.60 -24.42 -25.10
N GLU A 13 -7.93 -24.90 -26.28
CA GLU A 13 -7.75 -24.17 -27.54
C GLU A 13 -9.12 -23.94 -28.18
N GLU A 14 -9.40 -22.70 -28.56
CA GLU A 14 -10.62 -22.29 -29.27
C GLU A 14 -10.26 -21.15 -30.24
N ASP A 15 -10.71 -21.24 -31.50
CA ASP A 15 -10.50 -20.22 -32.54
C ASP A 15 -9.05 -19.71 -32.69
N GLY A 16 -8.06 -20.62 -32.59
CA GLY A 16 -6.64 -20.29 -32.70
C GLY A 16 -6.05 -19.55 -31.49
N LYS A 17 -6.79 -19.50 -30.37
CA LYS A 17 -6.35 -18.98 -29.09
C LYS A 17 -6.23 -20.10 -28.07
N LEU A 18 -5.20 -20.03 -27.25
CA LEU A 18 -5.06 -20.82 -26.03
C LEU A 18 -5.61 -20.04 -24.85
N HIS A 19 -6.55 -20.67 -24.16
CA HIS A 19 -7.08 -20.26 -22.87
C HIS A 19 -6.34 -21.02 -21.79
N LEU A 20 -5.45 -20.33 -21.07
CA LEU A 20 -4.67 -20.89 -19.98
C LEU A 20 -5.32 -20.48 -18.66
N HIS A 21 -5.66 -21.47 -17.85
CA HIS A 21 -6.37 -21.28 -16.60
C HIS A 21 -5.59 -21.91 -15.45
N SER A 22 -5.45 -21.19 -14.33
CA SER A 22 -4.96 -21.75 -13.08
C SER A 22 -5.93 -21.50 -11.94
N GLU A 23 -6.20 -22.57 -11.20
CA GLU A 23 -7.04 -22.54 -10.01
C GLU A 23 -6.20 -22.85 -8.77
N ILE A 24 -6.26 -21.95 -7.79
CA ILE A 24 -5.60 -22.08 -6.50
C ILE A 24 -6.66 -22.40 -5.44
N LYS A 25 -6.51 -23.54 -4.76
CA LYS A 25 -7.45 -24.02 -3.73
C LYS A 25 -6.79 -24.18 -2.37
N ASP A 26 -7.57 -23.96 -1.32
CA ASP A 26 -7.25 -24.49 0.00
C ASP A 26 -7.40 -26.02 -0.04
N ARG A 27 -6.32 -26.73 0.29
CA ARG A 27 -6.27 -28.20 0.17
C ARG A 27 -7.22 -28.91 1.12
N SER A 28 -7.52 -28.30 2.27
CA SER A 28 -8.33 -28.93 3.32
C SER A 28 -9.82 -28.79 3.03
N SER A 29 -10.25 -27.60 2.62
CA SER A 29 -11.65 -27.26 2.35
C SER A 29 -12.04 -27.45 0.88
N HIS A 30 -11.06 -27.60 -0.01
CA HIS A 30 -11.23 -27.57 -1.47
C HIS A 30 -11.87 -26.27 -2.00
N LYS A 31 -11.95 -25.21 -1.18
CA LYS A 31 -12.46 -23.90 -1.60
C LYS A 31 -11.48 -23.25 -2.56
N THR A 32 -12.00 -22.74 -3.68
CA THR A 32 -11.24 -21.91 -4.62
C THR A 32 -10.91 -20.58 -3.97
N LEU A 33 -9.61 -20.29 -3.90
CA LEU A 33 -9.04 -19.06 -3.34
C LEU A 33 -8.86 -18.02 -4.46
N LYS A 34 -8.38 -18.46 -5.62
CA LYS A 34 -8.19 -17.60 -6.79
C LYS A 34 -8.23 -18.40 -8.08
N VAL A 35 -8.75 -17.76 -9.12
CA VAL A 35 -8.65 -18.17 -10.52
C VAL A 35 -7.81 -17.14 -11.26
N ILE A 36 -6.92 -17.60 -12.12
CA ILE A 36 -6.03 -16.79 -12.94
C ILE A 36 -6.13 -17.28 -14.37
N GLU A 37 -6.39 -16.37 -15.29
CA GLU A 37 -6.61 -16.68 -16.70
C GLU A 37 -5.67 -15.84 -17.56
N VAL A 38 -5.15 -16.46 -18.61
CA VAL A 38 -4.27 -15.85 -19.60
C VAL A 38 -4.66 -16.39 -20.97
N ASP A 39 -5.04 -15.50 -21.86
CA ASP A 39 -5.35 -15.81 -23.24
C ASP A 39 -4.21 -15.38 -24.15
N VAL A 40 -3.73 -16.30 -25.00
CA VAL A 40 -2.68 -16.01 -25.99
C VAL A 40 -2.97 -16.71 -27.31
N PRO A 41 -2.47 -16.20 -28.45
CA PRO A 41 -2.42 -16.98 -29.68
C PRO A 41 -1.67 -18.30 -29.48
N VAL A 42 -2.03 -19.36 -30.20
CA VAL A 42 -1.38 -20.68 -30.08
C VAL A 42 0.13 -20.60 -30.31
N GLU A 43 0.57 -19.72 -31.22
CA GLU A 43 1.99 -19.50 -31.55
C GLU A 43 2.78 -18.91 -30.36
N GLU A 44 2.08 -18.32 -29.39
CA GLU A 44 2.64 -17.71 -28.19
C GLU A 44 2.49 -18.59 -26.93
N MET A 45 2.16 -19.88 -27.05
CA MET A 45 1.95 -20.80 -25.91
C MET A 45 3.02 -20.68 -24.82
N SER A 46 4.30 -20.67 -25.20
CA SER A 46 5.40 -20.56 -24.23
C SER A 46 5.36 -19.25 -23.44
N ASN A 47 4.97 -18.15 -24.10
CA ASN A 47 4.79 -16.85 -23.47
C ASN A 47 3.59 -16.88 -22.51
N GLY A 48 2.46 -17.45 -22.94
CA GLY A 48 1.27 -17.56 -22.09
C GLY A 48 1.51 -18.39 -20.83
N VAL A 49 2.20 -19.53 -20.91
CA VAL A 49 2.53 -20.35 -19.73
C VAL A 49 3.44 -19.58 -18.76
N LYS A 50 4.40 -18.80 -19.28
CA LYS A 50 5.26 -17.93 -18.47
C LYS A 50 4.42 -16.84 -17.78
N GLN A 51 3.53 -16.17 -18.51
CA GLN A 51 2.62 -15.17 -17.94
C GLN A 51 1.74 -15.76 -16.83
N LEU A 52 1.12 -16.92 -17.07
CA LEU A 52 0.31 -17.60 -16.06
C LEU A 52 1.14 -17.93 -14.80
N THR A 53 2.36 -18.43 -14.99
CA THR A 53 3.29 -18.75 -13.89
C THR A 53 3.64 -17.49 -13.09
N GLU A 54 4.01 -16.40 -13.76
CA GLU A 54 4.33 -15.12 -13.13
C GLU A 54 3.15 -14.57 -12.32
N ARG A 55 1.93 -14.67 -12.83
CA ARG A 55 0.70 -14.22 -12.16
C ARG A 55 0.39 -15.10 -10.93
N VAL A 56 0.55 -16.43 -11.03
CA VAL A 56 0.42 -17.34 -9.88
C VAL A 56 1.43 -17.00 -8.78
N LEU A 57 2.71 -16.81 -9.15
CA LEU A 57 3.76 -16.45 -8.20
C LEU A 57 3.53 -15.06 -7.58
N GLY A 58 3.08 -14.08 -8.36
CA GLY A 58 2.75 -12.75 -7.86
C GLY A 58 1.60 -12.76 -6.85
N TRP A 59 0.57 -13.58 -7.08
CA TRP A 59 -0.49 -13.79 -6.09
C TRP A 59 0.04 -14.44 -4.80
N LEU A 60 0.86 -15.49 -4.92
CA LEU A 60 1.43 -16.18 -3.76
C LEU A 60 2.32 -15.27 -2.92
N ALA A 61 3.06 -14.35 -3.55
CA ALA A 61 3.92 -13.39 -2.86
C ALA A 61 3.15 -12.39 -1.99
N ARG A 62 1.86 -12.15 -2.29
CA ARG A 62 1.05 -11.11 -1.63
C ARG A 62 -0.11 -11.65 -0.80
N GLU A 63 -0.46 -12.93 -0.93
CA GLU A 63 -1.65 -13.49 -0.27
C GLU A 63 -1.61 -13.32 1.25
N ASP A 64 -0.44 -13.42 1.87
CA ASP A 64 -0.32 -13.36 3.33
C ASP A 64 -0.48 -11.93 3.88
N LYS A 65 -0.56 -10.91 3.01
CA LYS A 65 -0.74 -9.48 3.35
C LYS A 65 -1.94 -8.86 2.62
N LYS A 66 -3.10 -9.53 2.61
CA LYS A 66 -4.30 -9.09 1.85
C LYS A 66 -4.72 -7.66 2.17
N GLU A 67 -4.65 -7.27 3.43
CA GLU A 67 -5.01 -5.93 3.94
C GLU A 67 -4.14 -4.82 3.30
N LEU A 68 -2.90 -5.15 2.94
CA LEU A 68 -1.94 -4.23 2.30
C LEU A 68 -1.86 -4.43 0.77
N ASN A 69 -2.63 -5.36 0.22
CA ASN A 69 -2.65 -5.59 -1.21
C ASN A 69 -3.54 -4.56 -1.90
N LEU A 70 -2.94 -3.75 -2.78
CA LEU A 70 -3.66 -2.75 -3.57
C LEU A 70 -4.14 -3.30 -4.92
N GLU A 71 -3.82 -4.55 -5.25
CA GLU A 71 -4.07 -5.13 -6.55
C GLU A 71 -5.33 -6.01 -6.55
N GLN A 72 -6.26 -5.67 -7.44
CA GLN A 72 -7.46 -6.47 -7.72
C GLN A 72 -7.10 -7.81 -8.39
N ASN A 73 -6.13 -7.75 -9.30
CA ASN A 73 -5.68 -8.88 -10.10
C ASN A 73 -4.27 -9.31 -9.69
N PRO A 74 -3.94 -10.61 -9.82
CA PRO A 74 -2.56 -11.06 -9.64
C PRO A 74 -1.63 -10.28 -10.55
N ILE A 75 -0.55 -9.75 -9.98
CA ILE A 75 0.48 -9.03 -10.73
C ILE A 75 1.58 -9.97 -11.19
N SER A 76 2.40 -9.53 -12.13
CA SER A 76 3.62 -10.25 -12.51
C SER A 76 4.60 -10.34 -11.34
N TYR A 77 5.09 -11.54 -11.01
CA TYR A 77 6.07 -11.72 -9.94
C TYR A 77 7.36 -10.94 -10.16
N ARG A 78 7.86 -10.85 -11.40
CA ARG A 78 9.01 -9.98 -11.68
C ARG A 78 8.72 -8.51 -11.42
N ALA A 79 7.52 -8.02 -11.78
CA ALA A 79 7.12 -6.64 -11.47
C ALA A 79 7.04 -6.41 -9.95
N PHE A 80 6.58 -7.41 -9.19
CA PHE A 80 6.62 -7.37 -7.72
C PHE A 80 8.03 -7.21 -7.16
N LEU A 81 9.01 -7.96 -7.67
CA LEU A 81 10.39 -7.85 -7.21
C LEU A 81 10.97 -6.44 -7.43
N HIS A 82 10.64 -5.81 -8.56
CA HIS A 82 11.02 -4.43 -8.84
C HIS A 82 10.35 -3.44 -7.88
N LEU A 83 9.07 -3.62 -7.55
CA LEU A 83 8.39 -2.80 -6.55
C LEU A 83 9.03 -2.93 -5.16
N GLU A 84 9.32 -4.14 -4.69
CA GLU A 84 9.92 -4.35 -3.37
C GLU A 84 11.31 -3.72 -3.31
N LYS A 85 12.11 -3.86 -4.38
CA LYS A 85 13.38 -3.17 -4.50
C LYS A 85 13.21 -1.65 -4.52
N ALA A 86 12.20 -1.09 -5.18
CA ALA A 86 11.95 0.34 -5.12
C ALA A 86 11.74 0.79 -3.66
N LYS A 87 10.89 0.09 -2.89
CA LYS A 87 10.60 0.42 -1.49
C LYS A 87 11.84 0.38 -0.59
N GLU A 88 12.75 -0.56 -0.80
CA GLU A 88 14.03 -0.62 -0.07
C GLU A 88 14.90 0.62 -0.29
N PHE A 89 14.78 1.26 -1.46
CA PHE A 89 15.58 2.41 -1.87
C PHE A 89 14.77 3.70 -1.97
N TYR A 90 13.70 3.86 -1.17
CA TYR A 90 12.83 5.04 -1.20
C TYR A 90 13.57 6.39 -1.12
N HIS A 91 14.69 6.44 -0.38
CA HIS A 91 15.51 7.65 -0.22
C HIS A 91 16.49 7.91 -1.38
N ASP A 92 16.71 6.94 -2.27
CA ASP A 92 17.47 7.12 -3.50
C ASP A 92 16.50 7.30 -4.68
N SER A 93 16.26 8.55 -5.05
CA SER A 93 15.31 8.93 -6.11
C SER A 93 15.54 8.19 -7.43
N SER A 94 16.81 8.00 -7.81
CA SER A 94 17.18 7.38 -9.07
C SER A 94 16.84 5.90 -9.08
N ILE A 95 17.20 5.19 -8.01
CA ILE A 95 16.89 3.76 -7.87
C ILE A 95 15.38 3.57 -7.69
N PHE A 96 14.75 4.34 -6.80
CA PHE A 96 13.32 4.28 -6.55
C PHE A 96 12.52 4.39 -7.84
N MET A 97 12.71 5.47 -8.59
CA MET A 97 11.94 5.72 -9.82
C MET A 97 12.28 4.71 -10.92
N GLY A 98 13.57 4.38 -11.11
CA GLY A 98 13.98 3.43 -12.13
C GLY A 98 13.44 2.01 -11.89
N GLU A 99 13.26 1.60 -10.64
CA GLU A 99 12.65 0.30 -10.32
C GLU A 99 11.12 0.34 -10.45
N LEU A 100 10.45 1.45 -10.13
CA LEU A 100 9.01 1.60 -10.41
C LEU A 100 8.72 1.57 -11.92
N GLU A 101 9.56 2.21 -12.74
CA GLU A 101 9.44 2.19 -14.20
C GLU A 101 9.57 0.76 -14.76
N LYS A 102 10.57 0.00 -14.32
CA LYS A 102 10.71 -1.42 -14.72
C LYS A 102 9.51 -2.27 -14.32
N ALA A 103 8.94 -2.04 -13.13
CA ALA A 103 7.74 -2.75 -12.71
C ALA A 103 6.57 -2.49 -13.68
N LEU A 104 6.41 -1.24 -14.12
CA LEU A 104 5.36 -0.80 -15.06
C LEU A 104 5.62 -1.21 -16.51
N GLU A 105 6.88 -1.33 -16.93
CA GLU A 105 7.24 -1.91 -18.23
C GLU A 105 6.83 -3.39 -18.32
N ILE A 106 6.95 -4.12 -17.20
CA ILE A 106 6.60 -5.56 -17.12
C ILE A 106 5.09 -5.75 -16.94
N ASP A 107 4.46 -4.92 -16.13
CA ASP A 107 3.03 -5.01 -15.81
C ASP A 107 2.40 -3.60 -15.81
N PRO A 108 1.98 -3.10 -16.99
CA PRO A 108 1.49 -1.74 -17.13
C PRO A 108 0.22 -1.43 -16.33
N ASP A 109 -0.53 -2.45 -15.92
CA ASP A 109 -1.74 -2.30 -15.11
C ASP A 109 -1.47 -2.42 -13.60
N TYR A 110 -0.21 -2.58 -13.19
CA TYR A 110 0.18 -2.62 -11.77
C TYR A 110 -0.11 -1.27 -11.10
N PHE A 111 -1.07 -1.23 -10.19
CA PHE A 111 -1.57 0.01 -9.61
C PHE A 111 -0.60 0.62 -8.59
N GLU A 112 -0.05 -0.19 -7.68
CA GLU A 112 0.77 0.28 -6.57
C GLU A 112 2.00 1.12 -7.01
N PRO A 113 2.79 0.73 -8.02
CA PRO A 113 3.87 1.59 -8.52
C PRO A 113 3.38 2.96 -9.00
N LYS A 114 2.19 3.04 -9.62
CA LYS A 114 1.64 4.31 -10.14
C LYS A 114 1.26 5.24 -9.00
N ILE A 115 0.56 4.74 -7.98
CA ILE A 115 0.15 5.57 -6.85
C ILE A 115 1.34 5.96 -5.97
N LEU A 116 2.38 5.11 -5.89
CA LEU A 116 3.63 5.46 -5.22
C LEU A 116 4.38 6.61 -5.92
N ARG A 117 4.36 6.70 -7.26
CA ARG A 117 4.89 7.87 -7.99
C ARG A 117 4.17 9.16 -7.59
N VAL A 118 2.85 9.12 -7.47
CA VAL A 118 2.04 10.27 -7.01
C VAL A 118 2.48 10.68 -5.61
N GLY A 119 2.50 9.73 -4.66
CA GLY A 119 2.89 9.99 -3.28
C GLY A 119 4.32 10.50 -3.13
N TYR A 120 5.24 9.96 -3.92
CA TYR A 120 6.64 10.38 -3.93
C TYR A 120 6.79 11.85 -4.34
N TYR A 121 6.22 12.25 -5.48
CA TYR A 121 6.29 13.65 -5.92
C TYR A 121 5.53 14.59 -5.00
N PHE A 122 4.39 14.16 -4.46
CA PHE A 122 3.65 14.93 -3.46
C PHE A 122 4.50 15.22 -2.22
N ASN A 123 5.19 14.20 -1.70
CA ASN A 123 6.06 14.33 -0.53
C ASN A 123 7.27 15.25 -0.78
N LEU A 124 7.77 15.28 -2.02
CA LEU A 124 8.82 16.22 -2.46
C LEU A 124 8.32 17.64 -2.74
N GLN A 125 7.01 17.90 -2.59
CA GLN A 125 6.36 19.16 -2.97
C GLN A 125 6.44 19.48 -4.49
N ASP A 126 6.73 18.48 -5.32
CA ASP A 126 6.65 18.58 -6.79
C ASP A 126 5.20 18.33 -7.23
N LEU A 127 4.32 19.28 -6.90
CA LEU A 127 2.87 19.14 -7.04
C LEU A 127 2.43 19.03 -8.52
N ASP A 128 3.18 19.65 -9.43
CA ASP A 128 2.91 19.56 -10.88
C ASP A 128 3.10 18.13 -11.38
N ARG A 129 4.20 17.46 -11.00
CA ARG A 129 4.41 16.05 -11.37
C ARG A 129 3.47 15.11 -10.66
N ALA A 130 3.15 15.38 -9.39
CA ALA A 130 2.15 14.61 -8.66
C ALA A 130 0.77 14.68 -9.35
N ASP A 131 0.31 15.88 -9.73
CA ASP A 131 -0.95 16.07 -10.47
C ASP A 131 -0.91 15.39 -11.84
N SER A 132 0.20 15.50 -12.58
CA SER A 132 0.37 14.83 -13.87
C SER A 132 0.23 13.31 -13.75
N CYS A 133 0.92 12.69 -12.79
CA CYS A 133 0.83 11.25 -12.53
C CYS A 133 -0.58 10.84 -12.09
N LEU A 134 -1.24 11.66 -11.27
CA LEU A 134 -2.58 11.37 -10.78
C LEU A 134 -3.62 11.40 -11.91
N ARG A 135 -3.50 12.35 -12.85
CA ARG A 135 -4.40 12.42 -14.02
C ARG A 135 -4.32 11.20 -14.91
N GLU A 136 -3.16 10.53 -15.02
CA GLU A 136 -3.04 9.27 -15.76
C GLU A 136 -3.95 8.18 -15.15
N LEU A 137 -4.03 8.12 -13.82
CA LEU A 137 -4.91 7.20 -13.11
C LEU A 137 -6.38 7.59 -13.26
N GLU A 138 -6.72 8.88 -13.16
CA GLU A 138 -8.10 9.38 -13.32
C GLU A 138 -8.65 9.21 -14.74
N ASN A 139 -7.81 9.36 -15.77
CA ASN A 139 -8.21 9.10 -17.16
C ASN A 139 -8.60 7.64 -17.39
N SER A 140 -8.19 6.75 -16.49
CA SER A 140 -8.53 5.32 -16.51
C SER A 140 -9.36 4.91 -15.29
N ILE A 141 -10.08 5.86 -14.68
CA ILE A 141 -10.77 5.64 -13.39
C ILE A 141 -11.70 4.42 -13.38
N GLU A 142 -12.36 4.13 -14.50
CA GLU A 142 -13.29 3.00 -14.62
C GLU A 142 -12.61 1.63 -14.52
N LYS A 143 -11.29 1.55 -14.74
CA LYS A 143 -10.51 0.31 -14.58
C LYS A 143 -10.23 -0.05 -13.13
N TRP A 144 -10.29 0.94 -12.23
CA TRP A 144 -9.86 0.77 -10.85
C TRP A 144 -11.00 0.31 -9.96
N ASP A 145 -10.68 -0.54 -8.99
CA ASP A 145 -11.63 -0.97 -7.98
C ASP A 145 -11.93 0.14 -6.96
N SER A 146 -12.87 -0.11 -6.05
CA SER A 146 -13.29 0.91 -5.08
C SER A 146 -12.16 1.39 -4.17
N ARG A 147 -11.22 0.52 -3.79
CA ARG A 147 -10.10 0.88 -2.92
C ARG A 147 -9.06 1.71 -3.69
N GLN A 148 -8.73 1.29 -4.91
CA GLN A 148 -7.82 2.02 -5.79
C GLN A 148 -8.38 3.41 -6.12
N LYS A 149 -9.70 3.51 -6.38
CA LYS A 149 -10.42 4.79 -6.51
C LYS A 149 -10.32 5.65 -5.26
N ASN A 150 -10.49 5.06 -4.07
CA ASN A 150 -10.33 5.78 -2.80
C ASN A 150 -8.93 6.41 -2.67
N LEU A 151 -7.87 5.69 -3.03
CA LEU A 151 -6.50 6.22 -3.02
C LEU A 151 -6.27 7.34 -4.05
N ILE A 152 -6.86 7.23 -5.24
CA ILE A 152 -6.83 8.31 -6.23
C ILE A 152 -7.52 9.57 -5.67
N LEU A 153 -8.70 9.40 -5.07
CA LEU A 153 -9.46 10.50 -4.47
C LEU A 153 -8.73 11.11 -3.27
N LEU A 154 -8.04 10.31 -2.45
CA LEU A 154 -7.18 10.79 -1.37
C LEU A 154 -6.16 11.80 -1.90
N TYR A 155 -5.37 11.44 -2.91
CA TYR A 155 -4.37 12.34 -3.48
C TYR A 155 -4.99 13.54 -4.20
N ARG A 156 -6.13 13.36 -4.88
CA ARG A 156 -6.86 14.48 -5.50
C ARG A 156 -7.30 15.51 -4.46
N SER A 157 -7.88 15.07 -3.35
CA SER A 157 -8.26 15.94 -2.24
C SER A 157 -7.07 16.63 -1.60
N LEU A 158 -5.94 15.92 -1.42
CA LEU A 158 -4.70 16.52 -0.91
C LEU A 158 -4.18 17.64 -1.82
N LEU A 159 -4.13 17.42 -3.13
CA LEU A 159 -3.70 18.43 -4.11
C LEU A 159 -4.64 19.65 -4.18
N GLN A 160 -5.93 19.44 -3.88
CA GLN A 160 -6.93 20.51 -3.84
C GLN A 160 -7.05 21.18 -2.47
N LEU A 161 -6.24 20.76 -1.48
CA LEU A 161 -6.31 21.23 -0.09
C LEU A 161 -7.67 20.96 0.58
N ASP A 162 -8.44 20.00 0.06
CA ASP A 162 -9.68 19.51 0.68
C ASP A 162 -9.33 18.45 1.73
N TYR A 163 -8.79 18.93 2.84
CA TYR A 163 -8.33 18.06 3.93
C TYR A 163 -9.45 17.30 4.63
N ALA A 164 -10.69 17.79 4.57
CA ALA A 164 -11.83 17.10 5.14
C ALA A 164 -12.11 15.80 4.36
N SER A 165 -12.16 15.88 3.03
CA SER A 165 -12.33 14.71 2.15
C SER A 165 -11.11 13.80 2.19
N ALA A 166 -9.90 14.37 2.12
CA ALA A 166 -8.66 13.60 2.22
C ALA A 166 -8.63 12.78 3.53
N TYR A 167 -9.07 13.36 4.66
CA TYR A 167 -9.14 12.65 5.92
C TYR A 167 -10.14 11.48 5.91
N GLN A 168 -11.29 11.62 5.23
CA GLN A 168 -12.22 10.49 5.10
C GLN A 168 -11.60 9.36 4.27
N HIS A 169 -10.98 9.68 3.14
CA HIS A 169 -10.32 8.67 2.30
C HIS A 169 -9.19 7.95 3.05
N MET A 170 -8.39 8.68 3.84
CA MET A 170 -7.36 8.08 4.69
C MET A 170 -7.93 7.21 5.81
N LYS A 171 -9.09 7.59 6.38
CA LYS A 171 -9.79 6.76 7.37
C LYS A 171 -10.26 5.44 6.77
N GLU A 172 -10.73 5.44 5.53
CA GLU A 172 -11.11 4.21 4.83
C GLU A 172 -9.92 3.25 4.71
N GLU A 173 -8.74 3.74 4.32
CA GLU A 173 -7.52 2.92 4.30
C GLU A 173 -7.13 2.42 5.70
N TYR A 174 -7.24 3.28 6.72
CA TYR A 174 -6.99 2.89 8.11
C TYR A 174 -7.90 1.74 8.56
N PHE A 175 -9.18 1.72 8.20
CA PHE A 175 -10.07 0.63 8.59
C PHE A 175 -9.76 -0.69 7.89
N LEU A 176 -9.05 -0.67 6.76
CA LEU A 176 -8.57 -1.88 6.09
C LEU A 176 -7.32 -2.45 6.76
N ALA A 177 -6.41 -1.59 7.24
CA ALA A 177 -5.14 -1.98 7.83
C ALA A 177 -4.79 -1.15 9.09
N PRO A 178 -5.57 -1.24 10.18
CA PRO A 178 -5.42 -0.36 11.34
C PRO A 178 -4.10 -0.56 12.11
N ARG A 179 -3.46 -1.72 11.90
CA ARG A 179 -2.19 -2.12 12.49
C ARG A 179 -0.98 -1.90 11.59
N ASP A 180 -1.18 -1.39 10.38
CA ASP A 180 -0.09 -0.94 9.55
C ASP A 180 0.47 0.37 10.09
N LEU A 181 1.78 0.40 10.38
CA LEU A 181 2.42 1.57 11.01
C LEU A 181 2.32 2.82 10.15
N GLN A 182 2.46 2.70 8.82
CA GLN A 182 2.42 3.83 7.92
C GLN A 182 0.98 4.37 7.82
N THR A 183 0.00 3.50 7.57
CA THR A 183 -1.42 3.90 7.51
C THR A 183 -1.89 4.51 8.84
N ASN A 184 -1.54 3.90 9.97
CA ASN A 184 -1.89 4.38 11.31
C ASN A 184 -1.29 5.77 11.59
N SER A 185 0.00 5.96 11.28
CA SER A 185 0.69 7.25 11.45
C SER A 185 0.09 8.33 10.55
N SER A 186 -0.19 8.00 9.28
CA SER A 186 -0.79 8.93 8.32
C SER A 186 -2.16 9.44 8.77
N VAL A 187 -3.06 8.56 9.21
CA VAL A 187 -4.38 9.01 9.69
C VAL A 187 -4.29 9.85 10.96
N MET A 188 -3.33 9.58 11.85
CA MET A 188 -3.05 10.40 13.02
C MET A 188 -2.56 11.80 12.61
N SER A 189 -1.60 11.89 11.69
CA SER A 189 -1.09 13.16 11.16
C SER A 189 -2.20 13.99 10.52
N MET A 190 -3.06 13.35 9.71
CA MET A 190 -4.21 14.01 9.09
C MET A 190 -5.22 14.52 10.12
N ALA A 191 -5.59 13.67 11.08
CA ALA A 191 -6.49 14.06 12.16
C ALA A 191 -5.97 15.28 12.92
N LEU A 192 -4.68 15.29 13.26
CA LEU A 192 -4.09 16.33 14.11
C LEU A 192 -3.87 17.65 13.36
N PHE A 193 -3.12 17.60 12.25
CA PHE A 193 -2.58 18.80 11.61
C PHE A 193 -3.49 19.39 10.54
N TYR A 194 -4.36 18.59 9.94
CA TYR A 194 -5.12 19.01 8.77
C TYR A 194 -6.62 19.23 9.05
N VAL A 195 -7.21 18.45 9.96
CA VAL A 195 -8.64 18.60 10.33
C VAL A 195 -8.88 18.95 11.81
N ASN A 196 -7.82 19.18 12.59
CA ASN A 196 -7.86 19.59 14.00
C ASN A 196 -8.79 18.72 14.87
N LYS A 197 -8.58 17.40 14.82
CA LYS A 197 -9.28 16.40 15.64
C LYS A 197 -8.31 15.69 16.61
N PRO A 198 -7.71 16.42 17.56
CA PRO A 198 -6.78 15.84 18.53
C PRO A 198 -7.43 14.75 19.41
N SER A 199 -8.74 14.80 19.63
CA SER A 199 -9.45 13.79 20.41
C SER A 199 -9.53 12.42 19.74
N ASP A 200 -9.38 12.34 18.41
CA ASP A 200 -9.44 11.07 17.67
C ASP A 200 -8.11 10.26 17.78
N ILE A 201 -7.01 10.92 18.16
CA ILE A 201 -5.65 10.37 18.11
C ILE A 201 -5.45 9.18 19.05
N GLU A 202 -6.10 9.18 20.20
CA GLU A 202 -5.97 8.09 21.20
C GLU A 202 -6.40 6.74 20.63
N ALA A 203 -7.56 6.71 19.98
CA ALA A 203 -8.11 5.47 19.41
C ALA A 203 -7.22 4.87 18.32
N TYR A 204 -6.55 5.72 17.53
CA TYR A 204 -5.59 5.29 16.51
C TYR A 204 -4.28 4.81 17.15
N PHE A 205 -3.76 5.55 18.14
CA PHE A 205 -2.52 5.23 18.83
C PHE A 205 -2.57 3.86 19.53
N GLU A 206 -3.68 3.54 20.19
CA GLU A 206 -3.86 2.31 20.96
C GLU A 206 -3.90 1.03 20.10
N GLN A 207 -4.10 1.12 18.78
CA GLN A 207 -4.16 -0.06 17.92
C GLN A 207 -2.82 -0.81 17.80
N ILE A 208 -1.71 -0.11 17.96
CA ILE A 208 -0.36 -0.66 17.79
C ILE A 208 0.44 -0.32 19.05
N PRO A 209 0.54 -1.26 20.02
CA PRO A 209 1.42 -1.09 21.16
C PRO A 209 2.87 -1.02 20.69
N MET A 210 3.70 -0.22 21.37
CA MET A 210 5.11 -0.04 21.01
C MET A 210 6.00 -0.29 22.21
N SER A 211 7.03 -1.09 22.01
CA SER A 211 8.14 -1.28 22.94
C SER A 211 9.17 -0.16 22.80
N LYS A 212 10.03 -0.01 23.81
CA LYS A 212 11.15 0.97 23.76
C LYS A 212 12.11 0.71 22.60
N GLU A 213 12.32 -0.56 22.24
CA GLU A 213 13.24 -0.91 21.16
C GLU A 213 12.64 -0.55 19.79
N GLU A 214 11.34 -0.79 19.59
CA GLU A 214 10.64 -0.38 18.36
C GLU A 214 10.64 1.14 18.19
N ILE A 215 10.44 1.90 19.28
CA ILE A 215 10.53 3.37 19.26
C ILE A 215 11.94 3.82 18.86
N ARG A 216 12.99 3.15 19.32
CA ARG A 216 14.38 3.49 18.96
C ARG A 216 14.66 3.24 17.48
N GLN A 217 14.12 2.16 16.92
CA GLN A 217 14.49 1.68 15.59
C GLN A 217 13.56 2.17 14.46
N SER A 218 12.38 2.72 14.78
CA SER A 218 11.37 3.08 13.79
C SER A 218 10.94 4.54 13.88
N ASP A 219 11.09 5.26 12.77
CA ASP A 219 10.65 6.65 12.61
C ASP A 219 9.14 6.77 12.83
N PHE A 220 8.36 5.88 12.24
CA PHE A 220 6.91 5.81 12.46
C PHE A 220 6.55 5.66 13.95
N CYS A 221 7.28 4.83 14.70
CA CYS A 221 7.02 4.68 16.14
C CYS A 221 7.30 5.98 16.91
N ARG A 222 8.36 6.72 16.56
CA ARG A 222 8.66 8.03 17.15
C ARG A 222 7.60 9.06 16.78
N ASP A 223 7.22 9.14 15.52
CA ASP A 223 6.20 10.06 15.02
C ASP A 223 4.86 9.84 15.72
N ARG A 224 4.43 8.57 15.88
CA ARG A 224 3.20 8.24 16.61
C ARG A 224 3.25 8.69 18.07
N LEU A 225 4.40 8.54 18.74
CA LEU A 225 4.61 9.03 20.10
C LEU A 225 4.46 10.56 20.18
N TYR A 226 5.07 11.28 19.24
CA TYR A 226 4.96 12.73 19.14
C TYR A 226 3.53 13.18 18.86
N LEU A 227 2.84 12.58 17.89
CA LEU A 227 1.46 12.88 17.55
C LEU A 227 0.53 12.67 18.75
N ARG A 228 0.72 11.57 19.51
CA ARG A 228 -0.05 11.31 20.73
C ARG A 228 0.22 12.37 21.80
N ALA A 229 1.48 12.69 22.09
CA ALA A 229 1.80 13.71 23.08
C ALA A 229 1.26 15.09 22.66
N TRP A 230 1.38 15.45 21.39
CA TRP A 230 0.85 16.71 20.86
C TRP A 230 -0.67 16.78 20.97
N SER A 231 -1.37 15.67 20.68
CA SER A 231 -2.81 15.59 20.87
C SER A 231 -3.24 15.84 22.33
N GLN A 232 -2.47 15.32 23.29
CA GLN A 232 -2.70 15.54 24.72
C GLN A 232 -2.47 17.02 25.09
N VAL A 233 -1.41 17.65 24.56
CA VAL A 233 -1.17 19.09 24.74
C VAL A 233 -2.33 19.93 24.20
N LEU A 234 -2.82 19.65 22.99
CA LEU A 234 -3.96 20.35 22.40
C LEU A 234 -5.25 20.14 23.22
N ASN A 235 -5.41 18.97 23.83
CA ASN A 235 -6.51 18.66 24.76
C ASN A 235 -6.25 19.16 26.20
N LYS A 236 -5.20 19.95 26.44
CA LYS A 236 -4.79 20.49 27.76
C LYS A 236 -4.45 19.42 28.81
N GLN A 237 -4.11 18.22 28.37
CA GLN A 237 -3.69 17.08 29.19
C GLN A 237 -2.16 17.07 29.39
N PHE A 238 -1.60 18.18 29.90
CA PHE A 238 -0.14 18.38 29.95
C PHE A 238 0.61 17.32 30.76
N HIS A 239 0.05 16.88 31.89
CA HIS A 239 0.67 15.83 32.71
C HIS A 239 0.75 14.49 31.96
N ALA A 240 -0.32 14.11 31.25
CA ALA A 240 -0.32 12.90 30.44
C ALA A 240 0.72 12.95 29.32
N ALA A 241 0.90 14.10 28.67
CA ALA A 241 1.94 14.31 27.66
C ALA A 241 3.35 14.16 28.25
N LEU A 242 3.59 14.72 29.43
CA LEU A 242 4.88 14.58 30.12
C LEU A 242 5.15 13.15 30.55
N ASP A 243 4.15 12.46 31.09
CA ASP A 243 4.29 11.06 31.53
C ASP A 243 4.51 10.12 30.34
N LEU A 244 3.91 10.43 29.18
CA LEU A 244 4.14 9.72 27.93
C LEU A 244 5.57 9.94 27.40
N LEU A 245 6.08 11.18 27.38
CA LEU A 245 7.37 11.49 26.76
C LEU A 245 8.58 11.23 27.67
N ARG A 246 8.46 11.45 28.99
CA ARG A 246 9.58 11.35 29.94
C ARG A 246 10.39 10.05 29.85
N PRO A 247 9.77 8.85 29.69
CA PRO A 247 10.52 7.60 29.56
C PRO A 247 11.34 7.47 28.26
N HIS A 248 11.10 8.37 27.30
CA HIS A 248 11.63 8.33 25.95
C HIS A 248 12.45 9.57 25.56
N ILE A 249 12.58 10.59 26.41
CA ILE A 249 13.30 11.85 26.11
C ILE A 249 14.67 11.62 25.45
N GLN A 250 15.47 10.68 25.96
CA GLN A 250 16.80 10.37 25.40
C GLN A 250 16.75 9.77 23.98
N LEU A 251 15.63 9.20 23.55
CA LEU A 251 15.40 8.69 22.20
C LEU A 251 14.91 9.80 21.25
N LEU A 252 14.42 10.91 21.81
CA LEU A 252 13.87 12.04 21.08
C LEU A 252 14.94 13.11 20.79
N ASP A 253 16.00 13.16 21.61
CA ASP A 253 17.14 14.09 21.47
C ASP A 253 18.17 13.70 20.37
N ILE A 254 17.96 12.60 19.63
CA ILE A 254 18.92 12.11 18.61
C ILE A 254 18.60 12.67 17.20
N ALA A 255 17.56 13.49 17.06
CA ALA A 255 17.18 14.12 15.79
C ALA A 255 17.31 15.65 15.86
N VAL A 256 18.55 16.15 15.86
CA VAL A 256 18.89 17.53 15.46
C VAL A 256 19.98 17.47 14.40
#